data_AF-A0A934R3D2-F1
#
_entry.id   AF-A0A934R3D2-F1
#
_cell.length_a   1.000
_cell.length_b   1.000
_cell.length_c   1.000
_cell.angle_alpha   90.00
_cell.angle_beta   90.00
_cell.angle_gamma   90.00
#
_symmetry.space_group_name_H-M   'P 1'
#
loop_
_entity.id
_entity.type
_entity.pdbx_description
1 polymer ?
#
loop_
_entity_poly.entity_id
_entity_poly.type
_entity_poly.pdbx_seq_one_letter_code
_entity_poly.pdbx_strand_id
1 'polypeptide(L)'
;MQRRILSILLASATLALAAPPEQDRQAILKMAGNFKVTFDFEETYPIAPDYKPLSKKYHEEAVEVVAVAEDTPERITLQHLLVVGTAEKSRVIKHWAQIWTWQDTRILDYAGSEGVDAWERDTVTPEQAAGKWSQLVTSVDDTPRYESLGKWTHEFGESSWISEPTRRPLPRREYEARDDYDYLIVLNRHTLTPTGWVHAQDNQKVVDRDGKKFVLSRETGLNQYNHTDDALAAKGSDWWKENSTVWNSIRNFWIDAGQKDGAKFTYLTTTGGVGLSKKFNELEKEKPAPDAIVQALTPYLSSAQ
;
A
#
# COMPACT_ATOMS: atom_id res chain seq x y z
N MET A 1 7.29 -35.20 -59.90
CA MET A 1 8.07 -34.97 -58.66
C MET A 1 7.52 -33.70 -57.99
N GLN A 2 6.42 -33.81 -57.23
CA GLN A 2 5.78 -32.65 -56.58
C GLN A 2 6.33 -32.47 -55.17
N ARG A 3 7.04 -31.36 -54.93
CA ARG A 3 7.49 -30.95 -53.60
C ARG A 3 6.29 -30.43 -52.81
N ARG A 4 5.90 -31.14 -51.75
CA ARG A 4 4.93 -30.64 -50.77
C ARG A 4 5.65 -29.68 -49.83
N ILE A 5 5.30 -28.40 -49.89
CA ILE A 5 5.70 -27.39 -48.90
C ILE A 5 4.83 -27.63 -47.68
N LEU A 6 5.45 -27.99 -46.56
CA LEU A 6 4.78 -28.15 -45.27
C LEU A 6 4.68 -26.77 -44.63
N SER A 7 3.49 -26.17 -44.70
CA SER A 7 3.17 -24.94 -43.96
C SER A 7 3.11 -25.24 -42.47
N ILE A 8 4.08 -24.75 -41.71
CA ILE A 8 4.05 -24.77 -40.24
C ILE A 8 3.08 -23.66 -39.80
N LEU A 9 1.90 -24.05 -39.32
CA LEU A 9 1.05 -23.14 -38.55
C LEU A 9 1.72 -22.92 -37.18
N LEU A 10 2.23 -21.71 -36.94
CA LEU A 10 2.46 -21.24 -35.58
C LEU A 10 1.07 -21.04 -34.94
N ALA A 11 0.66 -21.96 -34.08
CA ALA A 11 -0.47 -21.73 -33.20
C ALA A 11 -0.04 -20.71 -32.13
N SER A 12 -0.53 -19.48 -32.23
CA SER A 12 -0.44 -18.50 -31.15
C SER A 12 -1.25 -19.04 -29.98
N ALA A 13 -0.58 -19.62 -28.98
CA ALA A 13 -1.22 -19.97 -27.73
C ALA A 13 -1.58 -18.67 -27.02
N THR A 14 -2.85 -18.29 -27.06
CA THR A 14 -3.40 -17.31 -26.13
C THR A 14 -3.28 -17.92 -24.73
N LEU A 15 -2.28 -17.49 -23.95
CA LEU A 15 -2.24 -17.72 -22.51
C LEU A 15 -3.50 -17.06 -21.94
N ALA A 16 -4.53 -17.85 -21.67
CA ALA A 16 -5.62 -17.38 -20.83
C ALA A 16 -4.99 -17.05 -19.47
N LEU A 17 -5.14 -15.81 -19.00
CA LEU A 17 -4.75 -15.47 -17.64
C LEU A 17 -5.51 -16.42 -16.71
N ALA A 18 -4.77 -17.17 -15.89
CA ALA A 18 -5.38 -18.03 -14.88
C ALA A 18 -6.19 -17.16 -13.92
N ALA A 19 -7.40 -17.57 -13.57
CA ALA A 19 -8.17 -16.89 -12.54
C ALA A 19 -7.44 -17.00 -11.18
N PRO A 20 -7.56 -16.00 -10.30
CA PRO A 20 -6.99 -16.08 -8.97
C PRO A 20 -7.56 -17.25 -8.17
N PRO A 21 -6.75 -17.94 -7.34
CA PRO A 21 -7.26 -18.94 -6.42
C PRO A 21 -8.30 -18.32 -5.47
N GLU A 22 -9.46 -18.97 -5.35
CA GLU A 22 -10.52 -18.48 -4.47
C GLU A 22 -10.06 -18.41 -3.00
N GLN A 23 -9.17 -19.30 -2.58
CA GLN A 23 -8.62 -19.28 -1.23
C GLN A 23 -7.80 -18.01 -0.95
N ASP A 24 -7.08 -17.47 -1.94
CA ASP A 24 -6.35 -16.22 -1.82
C ASP A 24 -7.32 -15.05 -1.67
N ARG A 25 -8.34 -15.00 -2.52
CA ARG A 25 -9.38 -13.96 -2.45
C ARG A 25 -10.08 -13.97 -1.10
N GLN A 26 -10.49 -15.15 -0.62
CA GLN A 26 -11.10 -15.29 0.69
C GLN A 26 -10.15 -14.89 1.82
N ALA A 27 -8.84 -15.14 1.68
CA ALA A 27 -7.87 -14.69 2.66
C ALA A 27 -7.77 -13.16 2.71
N ILE A 28 -7.74 -12.51 1.54
CA ILE A 28 -7.76 -11.04 1.44
C ILE A 28 -9.04 -10.48 2.06
N LEU A 29 -10.22 -10.97 1.65
CA LEU A 29 -11.52 -10.48 2.12
C LEU A 29 -11.71 -10.64 3.63
N LYS A 30 -11.12 -11.68 4.24
CA LYS A 30 -11.14 -11.88 5.71
C LYS A 30 -10.34 -10.83 6.49
N MET A 31 -9.50 -10.03 5.82
CA MET A 31 -8.86 -8.88 6.45
C MET A 31 -9.80 -7.67 6.62
N ALA A 32 -11.01 -7.71 6.02
CA ALA A 32 -12.05 -6.73 6.26
C ALA A 32 -12.79 -6.98 7.59
N GLY A 33 -13.26 -5.92 8.23
CA GLY A 33 -13.97 -5.99 9.50
C GLY A 33 -13.63 -4.85 10.46
N ASN A 34 -14.08 -4.99 11.70
CA ASN A 34 -13.78 -4.04 12.78
C ASN A 34 -12.70 -4.64 13.68
N PHE A 35 -11.66 -3.86 13.97
CA PHE A 35 -10.51 -4.33 14.72
C PHE A 35 -10.11 -3.37 15.83
N LYS A 36 -9.70 -3.93 16.96
CA LYS A 36 -8.75 -3.28 17.86
C LYS A 36 -7.38 -3.55 17.27
N VAL A 37 -6.69 -2.48 16.88
CA VAL A 37 -5.38 -2.54 16.24
C VAL A 37 -4.28 -2.11 17.21
N THR A 38 -3.15 -2.83 17.18
CA THR A 38 -1.88 -2.37 17.76
C THR A 38 -0.83 -2.16 16.67
N PHE A 39 0.06 -1.20 16.87
CA PHE A 39 1.20 -0.91 16.00
C PHE A 39 2.49 -0.97 16.82
N ASP A 40 3.20 -2.08 16.76
CA ASP A 40 4.40 -2.32 17.55
C ASP A 40 5.64 -2.32 16.65
N PHE A 41 6.59 -1.41 16.90
CA PHE A 41 7.83 -1.32 16.13
C PHE A 41 9.05 -1.20 17.06
N GLU A 42 10.10 -1.97 16.74
CA GLU A 42 11.34 -2.01 17.52
C GLU A 42 12.54 -2.17 16.59
N GLU A 43 13.54 -1.31 16.76
CA GLU A 43 14.85 -1.56 16.16
C GLU A 43 15.52 -2.72 16.87
N THR A 44 15.96 -3.72 16.10
CA THR A 44 16.44 -4.98 16.66
C THR A 44 17.95 -5.00 16.83
N TYR A 45 18.70 -4.71 15.76
CA TYR A 45 20.15 -4.69 15.80
C TYR A 45 20.75 -3.70 14.79
N PRO A 46 21.91 -3.10 15.11
CA PRO A 46 22.61 -2.23 14.17
C PRO A 46 23.24 -3.06 13.07
N ILE A 47 23.35 -2.46 11.88
CA ILE A 47 24.18 -2.98 10.79
C ILE A 47 25.40 -2.07 10.60
N ALA A 48 25.20 -0.75 10.67
CA ALA A 48 26.29 0.21 10.59
C ALA A 48 27.18 0.15 11.84
N PRO A 49 28.51 0.30 11.68
CA PRO A 49 29.43 0.38 12.81
C PRO A 49 29.06 1.58 13.70
N ASP A 50 29.20 1.41 15.01
CA ASP A 50 28.97 2.42 16.05
C ASP A 50 27.53 2.99 16.14
N TYR A 51 26.60 2.53 15.30
CA TYR A 51 25.17 2.85 15.45
C TYR A 51 24.59 2.12 16.67
N LYS A 52 23.80 2.85 17.46
CA LYS A 52 23.06 2.30 18.59
C LYS A 52 21.58 2.34 18.25
N PRO A 53 20.91 1.18 18.15
CA PRO A 53 19.47 1.14 17.97
C PRO A 53 18.74 1.93 19.04
N LEU A 54 17.60 2.51 18.66
CA LEU A 54 16.70 3.15 19.60
C LEU A 54 16.25 2.14 20.65
N SER A 55 16.44 2.50 21.91
CA SER A 55 16.00 1.67 23.04
C SER A 55 14.49 1.75 23.28
N LYS A 56 13.85 2.82 22.81
CA LYS A 56 12.41 3.03 22.98
C LYS A 56 11.65 2.31 21.88
N LYS A 57 10.86 1.32 22.26
CA LYS A 57 9.88 0.67 21.38
C LYS A 57 8.73 1.63 21.09
N TYR A 58 8.26 1.60 19.86
CA TYR A 58 7.04 2.30 19.47
C TYR A 58 5.85 1.38 19.66
N HIS A 59 4.79 1.92 20.26
CA HIS A 59 3.54 1.24 20.50
C HIS A 59 2.40 2.26 20.42
N GLU A 60 1.38 1.95 19.62
CA GLU A 60 0.12 2.69 19.56
C GLU A 60 -1.05 1.72 19.42
N GLU A 61 -2.22 2.15 19.86
CA GLU A 61 -3.46 1.39 19.71
C GLU A 61 -4.59 2.25 19.16
N ALA A 62 -5.50 1.64 18.41
CA ALA A 62 -6.70 2.31 17.93
C ALA A 62 -7.83 1.31 17.66
N VAL A 63 -9.02 1.84 17.35
CA VAL A 63 -10.05 1.08 16.64
C VAL A 63 -9.88 1.36 15.16
N GLU A 64 -9.89 0.32 14.34
CA GLU A 64 -9.75 0.42 12.89
C GLU A 64 -10.87 -0.36 12.20
N VAL A 65 -11.54 0.32 11.27
CA VAL A 65 -12.55 -0.28 10.40
C VAL A 65 -11.91 -0.52 9.04
N VAL A 66 -11.92 -1.77 8.58
CA VAL A 66 -11.44 -2.16 7.27
C VAL A 66 -12.65 -2.48 6.38
N ALA A 67 -12.98 -1.56 5.50
CA ALA A 67 -14.12 -1.68 4.58
C ALA A 67 -13.67 -2.24 3.23
N VAL A 68 -14.49 -3.12 2.64
CA VAL A 68 -14.32 -3.54 1.24
C VAL A 68 -14.80 -2.40 0.35
N ALA A 69 -13.86 -1.76 -0.35
CA ALA A 69 -14.14 -0.65 -1.27
C ALA A 69 -14.33 -1.12 -2.72
N GLU A 70 -13.75 -2.27 -3.07
CA GLU A 70 -13.84 -2.91 -4.37
C GLU A 70 -13.69 -4.42 -4.17
N ASP A 71 -14.54 -5.21 -4.84
CA ASP A 71 -14.43 -6.65 -4.90
C ASP A 71 -14.78 -7.12 -6.31
N THR A 72 -13.76 -7.36 -7.12
CA THR A 72 -13.85 -7.95 -8.46
C THR A 72 -13.07 -9.26 -8.48
N PRO A 73 -13.21 -10.10 -9.53
CA PRO A 73 -12.47 -11.35 -9.61
C PRO A 73 -10.95 -11.15 -9.47
N GLU A 74 -10.38 -10.14 -10.13
CA GLU A 74 -8.92 -9.95 -10.21
C GLU A 74 -8.40 -8.80 -9.33
N ARG A 75 -9.30 -8.07 -8.67
CA ARG A 75 -8.93 -6.91 -7.87
C ARG A 75 -9.80 -6.73 -6.64
N ILE A 76 -9.17 -6.56 -5.47
CA ILE A 76 -9.84 -6.30 -4.19
C ILE A 76 -9.20 -5.06 -3.56
N THR A 77 -10.00 -4.07 -3.18
CA THR A 77 -9.52 -2.90 -2.43
C THR A 77 -10.10 -2.90 -1.02
N LEU A 78 -9.24 -2.85 -0.01
CA LEU A 78 -9.64 -2.70 1.38
C LEU A 78 -9.20 -1.34 1.91
N GLN A 79 -10.18 -0.52 2.33
CA GLN A 79 -9.96 0.79 2.91
C GLN A 79 -9.91 0.70 4.43
N HIS A 80 -8.83 1.18 5.04
CA HIS A 80 -8.63 1.23 6.49
C HIS A 80 -8.97 2.61 7.05
N LEU A 81 -9.74 2.65 8.14
CA LEU A 81 -10.28 3.85 8.76
C LEU A 81 -10.00 3.80 10.26
N LEU A 82 -9.11 4.65 10.75
CA LEU A 82 -8.86 4.76 12.19
C LEU A 82 -9.95 5.60 12.85
N VAL A 83 -10.48 5.11 13.97
CA VAL A 83 -11.36 5.86 14.86
C VAL A 83 -10.59 6.12 16.15
N VAL A 84 -10.31 7.40 16.42
CA VAL A 84 -9.55 7.81 17.60
C VAL A 84 -10.36 8.77 18.47
N GLY A 85 -10.13 8.72 19.78
CA GLY A 85 -10.87 9.51 20.77
C GLY A 85 -11.87 8.66 21.57
N THR A 86 -12.88 9.33 22.13
CA THR A 86 -13.94 8.71 22.95
C THR A 86 -15.25 8.65 22.18
N ALA A 87 -16.26 7.93 22.69
CA ALA A 87 -17.56 7.82 22.03
C ALA A 87 -18.23 9.21 21.79
N GLU A 88 -18.01 10.15 22.70
CA GLU A 88 -18.56 11.52 22.63
C GLU A 88 -17.70 12.46 21.78
N LYS A 89 -16.39 12.19 21.67
CA LYS A 89 -15.42 13.03 20.96
C LYS A 89 -14.48 12.15 20.12
N SER A 90 -15.05 11.41 19.17
CA SER A 90 -14.31 10.60 18.21
C SER A 90 -14.03 11.38 16.93
N ARG A 91 -12.92 11.10 16.27
CA ARG A 91 -12.67 11.48 14.87
C ARG A 91 -12.34 10.25 14.04
N VAL A 92 -12.84 10.22 12.81
CA VAL A 92 -12.44 9.23 11.80
C VAL A 92 -11.26 9.81 11.02
N ILE A 93 -10.25 8.98 10.79
CA ILE A 93 -9.10 9.29 9.95
C ILE A 93 -9.10 8.26 8.82
N LYS A 94 -9.18 8.73 7.58
CA LYS A 94 -8.86 7.89 6.43
C LYS A 94 -7.38 7.51 6.53
N HIS A 95 -7.09 6.23 6.80
CA HIS A 95 -5.75 5.82 7.22
C HIS A 95 -4.87 5.35 6.06
N TRP A 96 -5.19 4.20 5.46
CA TRP A 96 -4.48 3.68 4.28
C TRP A 96 -5.44 2.78 3.50
N ALA A 97 -5.09 2.43 2.27
CA ALA A 97 -5.77 1.37 1.55
C ALA A 97 -4.76 0.31 1.10
N GLN A 98 -5.24 -0.92 0.97
CA GLN A 98 -4.53 -2.00 0.30
C GLN A 98 -5.32 -2.41 -0.93
N ILE A 99 -4.71 -2.26 -2.10
CA ILE A 99 -5.25 -2.64 -3.39
C ILE A 99 -4.51 -3.89 -3.82
N TRP A 100 -5.26 -4.97 -3.97
CA TRP A 100 -4.75 -6.27 -4.35
C TRP A 100 -5.07 -6.52 -5.81
N THR A 101 -4.06 -6.73 -6.66
CA THR A 101 -4.24 -7.00 -8.08
C THR A 101 -3.63 -8.36 -8.43
N TRP A 102 -4.40 -9.22 -9.07
CA TRP A 102 -3.94 -10.55 -9.48
C TRP A 102 -3.04 -10.46 -10.71
N GLN A 103 -1.86 -11.07 -10.62
CA GLN A 103 -0.83 -11.11 -11.67
C GLN A 103 -0.55 -9.72 -12.27
N ASP A 104 -0.42 -8.72 -11.41
CA ASP A 104 -0.11 -7.37 -11.83
C ASP A 104 1.25 -7.31 -12.55
N THR A 105 1.26 -6.61 -13.68
CA THR A 105 2.46 -6.43 -14.51
C THR A 105 3.05 -5.03 -14.42
N ARG A 106 2.40 -4.12 -13.68
CA ARG A 106 2.82 -2.72 -13.53
C ARG A 106 2.98 -2.41 -12.05
N ILE A 107 4.21 -2.47 -11.55
CA ILE A 107 4.54 -2.26 -10.14
C ILE A 107 5.13 -0.87 -9.93
N LEU A 108 4.68 -0.18 -8.90
CA LEU A 108 5.26 1.08 -8.43
C LEU A 108 6.30 0.84 -7.33
N ASP A 109 7.58 1.00 -7.66
CA ASP A 109 8.65 0.99 -6.65
C ASP A 109 9.02 2.41 -6.23
N TYR A 110 9.14 2.64 -4.93
CA TYR A 110 9.48 3.96 -4.41
C TYR A 110 10.93 4.31 -4.74
N ALA A 111 11.12 5.44 -5.40
CA ALA A 111 12.43 5.95 -5.81
C ALA A 111 12.68 7.39 -5.34
N GLY A 112 11.93 7.85 -4.33
CA GLY A 112 12.06 9.19 -3.79
C GLY A 112 13.41 9.44 -3.12
N SER A 113 13.89 10.67 -3.27
CA SER A 113 15.05 11.23 -2.59
C SER A 113 14.75 12.70 -2.24
N GLU A 114 15.22 13.17 -1.08
CA GLU A 114 15.26 14.60 -0.72
C GLU A 114 13.99 15.41 -1.05
N GLY A 115 12.86 15.06 -0.43
CA GLY A 115 11.63 15.86 -0.52
C GLY A 115 10.86 15.75 -1.86
N VAL A 116 11.34 14.92 -2.79
CA VAL A 116 10.59 14.53 -3.98
C VAL A 116 10.04 13.13 -3.78
N ASP A 117 8.72 13.06 -3.75
CA ASP A 117 7.96 11.84 -3.82
C ASP A 117 8.01 11.32 -5.28
N ALA A 118 8.80 10.27 -5.49
CA ALA A 118 9.05 9.68 -6.80
C ALA A 118 8.92 8.15 -6.77
N TRP A 119 8.47 7.60 -7.89
CA TRP A 119 8.32 6.16 -8.12
C TRP A 119 8.88 5.80 -9.48
N GLU A 120 9.52 4.65 -9.53
CA GLU A 120 9.84 3.94 -10.76
C GLU A 120 8.65 3.05 -11.12
N ARG A 121 8.28 3.06 -12.40
CA ARG A 121 7.26 2.16 -12.95
C ARG A 121 7.96 0.92 -13.50
N ASP A 122 7.90 -0.15 -12.74
CA ASP A 122 8.50 -1.42 -13.13
C ASP A 122 7.47 -2.27 -13.88
N THR A 123 7.81 -2.62 -15.11
CA THR A 123 7.06 -3.60 -15.88
C THR A 123 7.64 -4.98 -15.63
N VAL A 124 6.90 -5.83 -14.92
CA VAL A 124 7.29 -7.25 -14.75
C VAL A 124 6.70 -8.08 -15.87
N THR A 125 7.36 -9.18 -16.23
CA THR A 125 6.82 -10.08 -17.25
C THR A 125 5.61 -10.86 -16.72
N PRO A 126 4.67 -11.29 -17.58
CA PRO A 126 3.58 -12.16 -17.17
C PRO A 126 4.04 -13.42 -16.42
N GLU A 127 5.21 -13.96 -16.77
CA GLU A 127 5.80 -15.12 -16.09
C GLU A 127 6.26 -14.80 -14.66
N GLN A 128 6.76 -13.58 -14.42
CA GLN A 128 7.13 -13.13 -13.08
C GLN A 128 5.91 -12.86 -12.19
N ALA A 129 4.83 -12.36 -12.80
CA ALA A 129 3.56 -12.07 -12.14
C ALA A 129 2.69 -13.32 -11.93
N ALA A 130 2.92 -14.39 -12.72
CA ALA A 130 2.10 -15.59 -12.71
C ALA A 130 1.94 -16.20 -11.31
N GLY A 131 0.70 -16.44 -10.89
CA GLY A 131 0.40 -17.03 -9.60
C GLY A 131 0.62 -16.11 -8.38
N LYS A 132 0.80 -14.80 -8.59
CA LYS A 132 1.06 -13.81 -7.53
C LYS A 132 -0.02 -12.74 -7.46
N TRP A 133 -0.17 -12.16 -6.28
CA TRP A 133 -0.93 -10.92 -6.07
C TRP A 133 0.05 -9.78 -5.80
N SER A 134 -0.15 -8.62 -6.43
CA SER A 134 0.45 -7.38 -5.94
C SER A 134 -0.37 -6.84 -4.76
N GLN A 135 0.29 -6.13 -3.86
CA GLN A 135 -0.33 -5.24 -2.89
C GLN A 135 0.21 -3.83 -3.10
N LEU A 136 -0.60 -2.94 -3.65
CA LEU A 136 -0.36 -1.50 -3.63
C LEU A 136 -0.96 -0.92 -2.35
N VAL A 137 -0.13 -0.24 -1.57
CA VAL A 137 -0.56 0.49 -0.38
C VAL A 137 -0.57 1.98 -0.66
N THR A 138 -1.67 2.65 -0.29
CA THR A 138 -1.80 4.11 -0.35
C THR A 138 -1.77 4.75 1.03
N SER A 139 -1.30 5.99 1.12
CA SER A 139 -1.20 6.76 2.36
C SER A 139 -2.56 7.33 2.82
N VAL A 140 -2.56 8.11 3.90
CA VAL A 140 -3.76 8.82 4.46
C VAL A 140 -4.47 9.71 3.45
N ASP A 141 -3.79 10.03 2.35
CA ASP A 141 -4.19 10.98 1.34
C ASP A 141 -4.34 10.30 -0.04
N ASP A 142 -4.31 8.96 -0.04
CA ASP A 142 -4.40 8.06 -1.20
C ASP A 142 -3.24 8.15 -2.21
N THR A 143 -2.19 8.92 -1.93
CA THR A 143 -0.94 8.83 -2.69
C THR A 143 -0.32 7.43 -2.53
N PRO A 144 0.37 6.89 -3.56
CA PRO A 144 1.08 5.63 -3.44
C PRO A 144 2.11 5.67 -2.32
N ARG A 145 2.23 4.58 -1.57
CA ARG A 145 3.23 4.44 -0.49
C ARG A 145 4.27 3.39 -0.85
N TYR A 146 3.81 2.22 -1.27
CA TYR A 146 4.64 1.15 -1.82
C TYR A 146 3.75 0.15 -2.56
N GLU A 147 4.33 -0.56 -3.50
CA GLU A 147 3.69 -1.72 -4.13
C GLU A 147 4.66 -2.88 -4.13
N SER A 148 4.16 -4.10 -3.92
CA SER A 148 4.98 -5.31 -4.00
C SER A 148 4.19 -6.49 -4.52
N LEU A 149 4.82 -7.29 -5.38
CA LEU A 149 4.33 -8.64 -5.71
C LEU A 149 4.59 -9.59 -4.56
N GLY A 150 3.69 -10.54 -4.37
CA GLY A 150 3.87 -11.57 -3.37
C GLY A 150 2.97 -12.76 -3.63
N LYS A 151 3.10 -13.76 -2.77
CA LYS A 151 2.38 -15.02 -2.93
C LYS A 151 1.66 -15.38 -1.64
N TRP A 152 0.39 -15.77 -1.78
CA TRP A 152 -0.35 -16.45 -0.73
C TRP A 152 0.07 -17.93 -0.67
N THR A 153 0.26 -18.43 0.55
CA THR A 153 0.48 -19.83 0.86
C THR A 153 -0.53 -20.25 1.91
N HIS A 154 -1.12 -21.43 1.74
CA HIS A 154 -2.14 -21.98 2.64
C HIS A 154 -1.74 -23.38 3.10
N GLU A 155 -0.81 -23.47 4.03
CA GLU A 155 -0.16 -24.72 4.42
C GLU A 155 -0.15 -24.88 5.94
N PHE A 156 -0.27 -26.12 6.42
CA PHE A 156 -0.22 -26.45 7.85
C PHE A 156 -1.19 -25.68 8.75
N GLY A 157 -2.31 -25.20 8.19
CA GLY A 157 -3.31 -24.40 8.90
C GLY A 157 -3.00 -22.90 8.95
N GLU A 158 -1.91 -22.45 8.34
CA GLU A 158 -1.56 -21.04 8.19
C GLU A 158 -1.92 -20.53 6.79
N SER A 159 -2.51 -19.33 6.73
CA SER A 159 -2.80 -18.62 5.49
C SER A 159 -2.05 -17.30 5.52
N SER A 160 -1.01 -17.19 4.69
CA SER A 160 -0.05 -16.09 4.72
C SER A 160 0.30 -15.59 3.32
N TRP A 161 0.32 -14.27 3.13
CA TRP A 161 0.94 -13.63 1.97
C TRP A 161 2.27 -13.03 2.37
N ILE A 162 3.30 -13.27 1.55
CA ILE A 162 4.63 -12.67 1.75
C ILE A 162 4.99 -11.89 0.49
N SER A 163 5.37 -10.63 0.68
CA SER A 163 5.82 -9.72 -0.38
C SER A 163 7.24 -10.02 -0.83
N GLU A 164 7.63 -9.48 -1.98
CA GLU A 164 9.04 -9.21 -2.29
C GLU A 164 9.50 -7.96 -1.49
N PRO A 165 10.81 -7.79 -1.22
CA PRO A 165 11.30 -6.60 -0.53
C PRO A 165 11.10 -5.34 -1.36
N THR A 166 10.50 -4.29 -0.81
CA THR A 166 10.22 -3.06 -1.56
C THR A 166 10.61 -1.80 -0.81
N ARG A 167 10.94 -0.75 -1.58
CA ARG A 167 11.27 0.57 -1.03
C ARG A 167 9.99 1.27 -0.61
N ARG A 168 10.08 2.08 0.44
CA ARG A 168 8.98 2.97 0.86
C ARG A 168 9.48 4.18 1.62
N PRO A 169 8.75 5.31 1.58
CA PRO A 169 9.11 6.52 2.30
C PRO A 169 9.13 6.29 3.81
N LEU A 170 9.77 7.22 4.52
CA LEU A 170 9.78 7.23 5.97
C LEU A 170 8.34 7.24 6.54
N PRO A 171 8.04 6.42 7.55
CA PRO A 171 6.78 6.54 8.25
C PRO A 171 6.72 7.85 9.04
N ARG A 172 5.50 8.39 9.21
CA ARG A 172 5.28 9.71 9.83
C ARG A 172 6.00 9.89 11.17
N ARG A 173 6.04 8.83 11.99
CA ARG A 173 6.69 8.81 13.31
C ARG A 173 8.18 9.17 13.27
N GLU A 174 8.82 9.06 12.11
CA GLU A 174 10.26 9.25 11.93
C GLU A 174 10.60 10.70 11.60
N TYR A 175 9.75 11.44 10.88
CA TYR A 175 10.09 12.79 10.39
C TYR A 175 10.42 13.81 11.48
N GLU A 176 9.87 13.65 12.69
CA GLU A 176 10.17 14.52 13.84
C GLU A 176 11.20 13.89 14.80
N ALA A 177 11.46 12.60 14.66
CA ALA A 177 12.29 11.83 15.57
C ALA A 177 13.70 11.58 15.03
N ARG A 178 13.87 11.57 13.70
CA ARG A 178 15.04 11.04 13.01
C ARG A 178 15.34 11.76 11.70
N ASP A 179 16.62 11.85 11.39
CA ASP A 179 17.18 12.46 10.19
C ASP A 179 18.35 11.63 9.60
N ASP A 180 18.60 10.43 10.13
CA ASP A 180 19.80 9.63 9.94
C ASP A 180 19.66 8.50 8.90
N TYR A 181 18.51 8.40 8.21
CA TYR A 181 18.29 7.48 7.09
C TYR A 181 17.22 8.03 6.13
N ASP A 182 17.17 7.48 4.91
CA ASP A 182 16.45 8.05 3.76
C ASP A 182 15.14 7.31 3.46
N TYR A 183 15.17 5.98 3.45
CA TYR A 183 14.01 5.16 3.16
C TYR A 183 14.09 3.79 3.85
N LEU A 184 12.99 3.04 3.77
CA LEU A 184 12.94 1.66 4.23
C LEU A 184 12.96 0.70 3.04
N ILE A 185 13.64 -0.44 3.18
CA ILE A 185 13.39 -1.65 2.37
C ILE A 185 12.69 -2.66 3.25
N VAL A 186 11.53 -3.16 2.81
CA VAL A 186 10.64 -3.93 3.70
C VAL A 186 10.10 -5.19 3.05
N LEU A 187 10.20 -6.28 3.81
CA LEU A 187 9.45 -7.50 3.57
C LEU A 187 8.16 -7.47 4.40
N ASN A 188 7.01 -7.65 3.76
CA ASN A 188 5.71 -7.68 4.42
C ASN A 188 5.17 -9.11 4.47
N ARG A 189 4.59 -9.50 5.61
CA ARG A 189 3.81 -10.73 5.75
C ARG A 189 2.45 -10.41 6.33
N HIS A 190 1.39 -10.74 5.59
CA HIS A 190 0.02 -10.74 6.10
C HIS A 190 -0.38 -12.16 6.44
N THR A 191 -0.80 -12.41 7.67
CA THR A 191 -1.18 -13.76 8.13
C THR A 191 -2.53 -13.71 8.81
N LEU A 192 -3.47 -14.56 8.40
CA LEU A 192 -4.74 -14.71 9.10
C LEU A 192 -4.55 -15.41 10.45
N THR A 193 -5.32 -14.97 11.44
CA THR A 193 -5.36 -15.58 12.77
C THR A 193 -6.79 -15.94 13.14
N PRO A 194 -7.02 -16.77 14.17
CA PRO A 194 -8.38 -17.06 14.64
C PRO A 194 -9.17 -15.82 15.09
N THR A 195 -8.48 -14.75 15.47
CA THR A 195 -9.08 -13.51 15.99
C THR A 195 -9.04 -12.35 15.00
N GLY A 196 -8.52 -12.55 13.79
CA GLY A 196 -8.39 -11.52 12.77
C GLY A 196 -7.17 -11.77 11.89
N TRP A 197 -6.18 -10.87 11.90
CA TRP A 197 -4.97 -11.02 11.11
C TRP A 197 -3.80 -10.19 11.65
N VAL A 198 -2.60 -10.46 11.17
CA VAL A 198 -1.39 -9.72 11.53
C VAL A 198 -0.64 -9.28 10.28
N HIS A 199 0.00 -8.12 10.37
CA HIS A 199 0.95 -7.60 9.40
C HIS A 199 2.33 -7.53 10.05
N ALA A 200 3.14 -8.55 9.81
CA ALA A 200 4.52 -8.59 10.25
C ALA A 200 5.44 -7.97 9.19
N GLN A 201 6.43 -7.21 9.65
CA GLN A 201 7.31 -6.42 8.81
C GLN A 201 8.75 -6.62 9.25
N ASP A 202 9.61 -6.85 8.27
CA ASP A 202 11.06 -6.94 8.46
C ASP A 202 11.73 -5.83 7.67
N ASN A 203 12.16 -4.79 8.38
CA ASN A 203 12.54 -3.50 7.83
C ASN A 203 14.06 -3.33 7.85
N GLN A 204 14.59 -2.77 6.77
CA GLN A 204 15.93 -2.18 6.71
C GLN A 204 15.79 -0.67 6.71
N LYS A 205 16.48 0.02 7.61
CA LYS A 205 16.64 1.47 7.54
C LYS A 205 17.85 1.78 6.66
N VAL A 206 17.63 2.41 5.51
CA VAL A 206 18.67 2.60 4.48
C VAL A 206 19.09 4.05 4.40
N VAL A 207 20.40 4.28 4.44
CA VAL A 207 21.03 5.55 4.09
C VAL A 207 21.43 5.45 2.62
N ASP A 208 21.01 6.43 1.83
CA ASP A 208 21.27 6.57 0.40
C ASP A 208 21.39 8.06 0.06
N ARG A 209 22.48 8.67 0.53
CA ARG A 209 22.78 10.10 0.38
C ARG A 209 24.29 10.33 0.35
N ASP A 210 24.73 11.46 -0.19
CA ASP A 210 26.15 11.87 -0.22
C ASP A 210 27.11 10.81 -0.80
N GLY A 211 26.64 10.05 -1.79
CA GLY A 211 27.41 8.97 -2.41
C GLY A 211 27.63 7.74 -1.52
N LYS A 212 26.91 7.63 -0.39
CA LYS A 212 26.93 6.47 0.50
C LYS A 212 25.60 5.73 0.44
N LYS A 213 25.68 4.42 0.27
CA LYS A 213 24.52 3.53 0.31
C LYS A 213 24.79 2.36 1.26
N PHE A 214 24.09 2.31 2.39
CA PHE A 214 24.22 1.23 3.37
C PHE A 214 22.98 1.08 4.25
N VAL A 215 22.84 -0.11 4.86
CA VAL A 215 21.80 -0.36 5.87
C VAL A 215 22.32 0.13 7.22
N LEU A 216 21.56 1.00 7.87
CA LEU A 216 21.84 1.54 9.20
C LEU A 216 21.50 0.52 10.29
N SER A 217 20.27 0.02 10.27
CA SER A 217 19.71 -0.87 11.29
C SER A 217 18.61 -1.76 10.71
N ARG A 218 18.25 -2.77 11.50
CA ARG A 218 17.07 -3.61 11.28
C ARG A 218 15.98 -3.21 12.27
N GLU A 219 14.74 -3.25 11.82
CA GLU A 219 13.55 -2.99 12.63
C GLU A 219 12.51 -4.06 12.34
N THR A 220 11.87 -4.58 13.38
CA THR A 220 10.68 -5.42 13.23
C THR A 220 9.45 -4.60 13.52
N GLY A 221 8.44 -4.74 12.67
CA GLY A 221 7.11 -4.19 12.89
C GLY A 221 6.08 -5.30 13.01
N LEU A 222 5.14 -5.17 13.93
CA LEU A 222 3.99 -6.05 14.04
C LEU A 222 2.74 -5.20 14.24
N ASN A 223 1.87 -5.21 13.24
CA ASN A 223 0.53 -4.67 13.39
C ASN A 223 -0.42 -5.84 13.64
N GLN A 224 -1.20 -5.78 14.71
CA GLN A 224 -2.17 -6.82 15.05
C GLN A 224 -3.58 -6.30 14.89
N TYR A 225 -4.40 -7.00 14.11
CA TYR A 225 -5.80 -6.67 13.87
C TYR A 225 -6.66 -7.74 14.54
N ASN A 226 -7.13 -7.46 15.77
CA ASN A 226 -8.01 -8.37 16.49
C ASN A 226 -9.45 -7.88 16.40
N HIS A 227 -10.38 -8.75 16.02
CA HIS A 227 -11.79 -8.42 15.91
C HIS A 227 -12.33 -7.78 17.18
N THR A 228 -13.16 -6.76 17.02
CA THR A 228 -13.77 -6.05 18.13
C THR A 228 -15.22 -5.67 17.83
N ASP A 229 -16.03 -5.66 18.88
CA ASP A 229 -17.40 -5.11 18.88
C ASP A 229 -17.44 -3.69 19.47
N ASP A 230 -16.30 -3.01 19.54
CA ASP A 230 -16.21 -1.64 20.03
C ASP A 230 -17.17 -0.71 19.27
N ALA A 231 -18.03 -0.01 20.02
CA ALA A 231 -19.04 0.88 19.46
C ALA A 231 -18.45 2.02 18.63
N LEU A 232 -17.17 2.37 18.82
CA LEU A 232 -16.47 3.34 17.98
C LEU A 232 -16.38 2.90 16.51
N ALA A 233 -16.35 1.59 16.23
CA ALA A 233 -16.27 1.09 14.87
C ALA A 233 -17.45 1.58 14.00
N ALA A 234 -18.65 1.73 14.59
CA ALA A 234 -19.81 2.26 13.88
C ALA A 234 -19.55 3.66 13.29
N LYS A 235 -18.77 4.51 13.97
CA LYS A 235 -18.39 5.84 13.47
C LYS A 235 -17.58 5.75 12.18
N GLY A 236 -16.63 4.82 12.11
CA GLY A 236 -15.83 4.58 10.90
C GLY A 236 -16.70 4.05 9.76
N SER A 237 -17.58 3.08 10.05
CA SER A 237 -18.49 2.54 9.04
C SER A 237 -19.46 3.59 8.47
N ASP A 238 -20.03 4.44 9.33
CA ASP A 238 -20.96 5.48 8.89
C ASP A 238 -20.25 6.57 8.09
N TRP A 239 -19.07 6.99 8.55
CA TRP A 239 -18.24 7.91 7.79
C TRP A 239 -17.86 7.34 6.41
N TRP A 240 -17.58 6.05 6.30
CA TRP A 240 -17.28 5.44 4.99
C TRP A 240 -18.47 5.47 4.05
N LYS A 241 -19.69 5.18 4.53
CA LYS A 241 -20.91 5.27 3.71
C LYS A 241 -21.07 6.66 3.12
N GLU A 242 -20.75 7.70 3.88
CA GLU A 242 -20.89 9.10 3.45
C GLU A 242 -19.77 9.59 2.53
N ASN A 243 -18.55 9.03 2.64
CA ASN A 243 -17.36 9.58 1.99
C ASN A 243 -16.68 8.63 0.97
N SER A 244 -17.16 7.39 0.85
CA SER A 244 -16.58 6.38 -0.04
C SER A 244 -16.50 6.82 -1.50
N THR A 245 -17.54 7.47 -2.03
CA THR A 245 -17.56 7.93 -3.44
C THR A 245 -16.42 8.90 -3.76
N VAL A 246 -16.21 9.91 -2.90
CA VAL A 246 -15.15 10.91 -3.11
C VAL A 246 -13.77 10.29 -2.92
N TRP A 247 -13.58 9.48 -1.88
CA TRP A 247 -12.30 8.82 -1.62
C TRP A 247 -11.94 7.77 -2.65
N ASN A 248 -12.91 7.01 -3.18
CA ASN A 248 -12.67 6.11 -4.29
C ASN A 248 -12.22 6.88 -5.55
N SER A 249 -12.79 8.06 -5.80
CA SER A 249 -12.39 8.90 -6.94
C SER A 249 -10.98 9.49 -6.76
N ILE A 250 -10.63 9.92 -5.54
CA ILE A 250 -9.27 10.37 -5.20
C ILE A 250 -8.26 9.24 -5.38
N ARG A 251 -8.56 8.04 -4.87
CA ARG A 251 -7.71 6.86 -5.03
C ARG A 251 -7.51 6.49 -6.49
N ASN A 252 -8.59 6.45 -7.27
CA ASN A 252 -8.51 6.10 -8.68
C ASN A 252 -7.65 7.10 -9.45
N PHE A 253 -7.74 8.39 -9.14
CA PHE A 253 -6.85 9.39 -9.74
C PHE A 253 -5.36 9.05 -9.52
N TRP A 254 -4.97 8.69 -8.30
CA TRP A 254 -3.58 8.34 -7.99
C TRP A 254 -3.13 7.03 -8.62
N ILE A 255 -3.99 6.01 -8.59
CA ILE A 255 -3.72 4.71 -9.22
C ILE A 255 -3.54 4.89 -10.73
N ASP A 256 -4.46 5.60 -11.38
CA ASP A 256 -4.39 5.85 -12.82
C ASP A 256 -3.13 6.64 -13.18
N ALA A 257 -2.76 7.66 -12.39
CA ALA A 257 -1.54 8.42 -12.63
C ALA A 257 -0.26 7.58 -12.44
N GLY A 258 -0.28 6.69 -11.44
CA GLY A 258 0.77 5.72 -11.18
C GLY A 258 0.90 4.67 -12.27
N GLN A 259 -0.20 4.22 -12.88
CA GLN A 259 -0.22 3.16 -13.88
C GLN A 259 -0.06 3.64 -15.33
N LYS A 260 0.07 4.95 -15.58
CA LYS A 260 0.36 5.49 -16.94
C LYS A 260 1.69 4.97 -17.49
N ASP A 261 1.81 4.96 -18.83
CA ASP A 261 3.05 4.58 -19.49
C ASP A 261 4.20 5.57 -19.19
N GLY A 262 5.44 5.08 -19.26
CA GLY A 262 6.67 5.83 -18.99
C GLY A 262 7.37 5.39 -17.70
N ALA A 263 8.66 5.65 -17.58
CA ALA A 263 9.49 5.03 -16.52
C ALA A 263 9.30 5.61 -15.12
N LYS A 264 8.80 6.85 -14.98
CA LYS A 264 8.74 7.55 -13.69
C LYS A 264 7.38 8.17 -13.42
N PHE A 265 6.95 8.06 -12.16
CA PHE A 265 5.80 8.74 -11.60
C PHE A 265 6.27 9.65 -10.47
N THR A 266 5.86 10.92 -10.47
CA THR A 266 6.20 11.88 -9.41
C THR A 266 5.02 12.77 -9.11
N TYR A 267 4.91 13.22 -7.88
CA TYR A 267 3.93 14.22 -7.50
C TYR A 267 4.53 15.24 -6.52
N LEU A 268 3.88 16.38 -6.44
CA LEU A 268 4.20 17.45 -5.51
C LEU A 268 3.30 17.32 -4.29
N THR A 269 3.84 17.57 -3.10
CA THR A 269 3.05 17.65 -1.86
C THR A 269 2.43 19.04 -1.67
N THR A 270 2.81 20.03 -2.49
CA THR A 270 2.28 21.40 -2.47
C THR A 270 2.31 21.99 -3.88
N THR A 271 1.24 22.69 -4.28
CA THR A 271 1.17 23.46 -5.53
C THR A 271 0.38 24.74 -5.32
N GLY A 272 0.82 25.87 -5.88
CA GLY A 272 0.16 27.17 -5.71
C GLY A 272 -0.01 27.61 -4.24
N GLY A 273 0.89 27.19 -3.35
CA GLY A 273 0.80 27.45 -1.90
C GLY A 273 -0.24 26.62 -1.15
N VAL A 274 -0.90 25.67 -1.80
CA VAL A 274 -1.85 24.74 -1.17
C VAL A 274 -1.19 23.37 -1.03
N GLY A 275 -1.07 22.91 0.21
CA GLY A 275 -0.59 21.56 0.52
C GLY A 275 -1.63 20.50 0.16
N LEU A 276 -1.15 19.34 -0.26
CA LEU A 276 -1.98 18.25 -0.75
C LEU A 276 -2.97 17.75 0.33
N SER A 277 -2.54 17.64 1.59
CA SER A 277 -3.43 17.32 2.72
C SER A 277 -4.58 18.31 2.89
N LYS A 278 -4.33 19.61 2.68
CA LYS A 278 -5.39 20.64 2.73
C LYS A 278 -6.37 20.45 1.57
N LYS A 279 -5.86 20.16 0.36
CA LYS A 279 -6.71 19.92 -0.82
C LYS A 279 -7.64 18.72 -0.62
N PHE A 280 -7.17 17.63 -0.03
CA PHE A 280 -8.06 16.49 0.24
C PHE A 280 -9.16 16.80 1.27
N ASN A 281 -8.85 17.57 2.31
CA ASN A 281 -9.88 18.01 3.25
C ASN A 281 -10.95 18.88 2.56
N GLU A 282 -10.56 19.70 1.59
CA GLU A 282 -11.50 20.47 0.76
C GLU A 282 -12.36 19.53 -0.09
N LEU A 283 -11.75 18.58 -0.79
CA LEU A 283 -12.47 17.62 -1.64
C LEU A 283 -13.43 16.72 -0.85
N GLU A 284 -13.01 16.21 0.31
CA GLU A 284 -13.85 15.41 1.19
C GLU A 284 -15.09 16.19 1.66
N LYS A 285 -14.90 17.47 1.99
CA LYS A 285 -15.99 18.34 2.44
C LYS A 285 -16.95 18.72 1.31
N GLU A 286 -16.40 19.07 0.16
CA GLU A 286 -17.17 19.54 -1.00
C GLU A 286 -17.88 18.41 -1.76
N LYS A 287 -17.31 17.19 -1.70
CA LYS A 287 -17.78 15.99 -2.42
C LYS A 287 -18.06 16.26 -3.90
N PRO A 288 -17.11 16.87 -4.65
CA PRO A 288 -17.35 17.21 -6.04
C PRO A 288 -17.43 15.96 -6.93
N ALA A 289 -17.92 16.13 -8.15
CA ALA A 289 -17.96 15.05 -9.14
C ALA A 289 -16.54 14.57 -9.52
N PRO A 290 -16.37 13.30 -9.98
CA PRO A 290 -15.06 12.73 -10.29
C PRO A 290 -14.19 13.59 -11.23
N ASP A 291 -14.75 14.17 -12.29
CA ASP A 291 -13.99 15.02 -13.23
C ASP A 291 -13.41 16.27 -12.54
N ALA A 292 -14.13 16.85 -11.59
CA ALA A 292 -13.65 17.98 -10.81
C ALA A 292 -12.55 17.58 -9.82
N ILE A 293 -12.58 16.34 -9.30
CA ILE A 293 -11.48 15.78 -8.50
C ILE A 293 -10.22 15.65 -9.36
N VAL A 294 -10.34 15.08 -10.56
CA VAL A 294 -9.23 14.96 -11.51
C VAL A 294 -8.63 16.33 -11.82
N GLN A 295 -9.47 17.32 -12.14
CA GLN A 295 -9.01 18.70 -12.40
C GLN A 295 -8.31 19.32 -11.18
N ALA A 296 -8.83 19.08 -9.97
CA ALA A 296 -8.27 19.63 -8.74
C ALA A 296 -6.93 18.99 -8.33
N LEU A 297 -6.71 17.71 -8.66
CA LEU A 297 -5.50 16.98 -8.31
C LEU A 297 -4.43 16.98 -9.41
N THR A 298 -4.81 17.19 -10.68
CA THR A 298 -3.86 17.26 -11.81
C THR A 298 -2.67 18.21 -11.57
N PRO A 299 -2.84 19.41 -10.97
CA PRO A 299 -1.72 20.32 -10.68
C PRO A 299 -0.69 19.79 -9.68
N TYR A 300 -1.00 18.70 -8.96
CA TYR A 300 -0.07 18.02 -8.06
C TYR A 300 0.74 16.94 -8.78
N LEU A 301 0.33 16.51 -9.99
CA LEU A 301 1.19 15.66 -10.82
C LEU A 301 2.35 16.51 -11.31
N SER A 302 3.56 16.09 -10.97
CA SER A 302 4.76 16.71 -11.50
C SER A 302 4.97 16.21 -12.93
N SER A 303 5.17 17.12 -13.87
CA SER A 303 5.69 16.80 -15.20
C SER A 303 7.19 16.47 -15.07
N ALA A 304 7.53 15.36 -14.42
CA ALA A 304 8.89 14.87 -14.49
C ALA A 304 9.19 14.52 -15.96
N GLN A 305 10.10 15.29 -16.55
CA GLN A 305 10.77 15.00 -17.82
C GLN A 305 11.65 13.76 -17.68
#